data_AF-A0A438MI10-F1
#
_entry.id   AF-A0A438MI10-F1
#
_cell.length_a   1.000
_cell.length_b   1.000
_cell.length_c   1.000
_cell.angle_alpha   90.00
_cell.angle_beta   90.00
_cell.angle_gamma   90.00
#
_symmetry.space_group_name_H-M   'P 1'
#
loop_
_entity.id
_entity.type
_entity.pdbx_description
1 polymer ?
#
loop_
_entity_poly.entity_id
_entity_poly.type
_entity_poly.pdbx_seq_one_letter_code
_entity_poly.pdbx_strand_id
1 'polypeptide(L)' 'MSVTRFPLTLRVTVSGANPDEIRENARAQAHDFFGPDAELDVISAEAELLAEPVTRYRATVAFRRVA' A
#
# COMPACT_ATOMS: atom_id res chain seq x y z
N MET A 1 -13.04 28.78 -9.89
CA MET A 1 -13.33 27.47 -10.53
C MET A 1 -12.96 26.39 -9.51
N SER A 2 -13.94 25.67 -8.95
CA SER A 2 -13.63 24.52 -8.07
C SER A 2 -13.19 23.35 -8.94
N VAL A 3 -11.90 22.99 -8.88
CA VAL A 3 -11.42 21.74 -9.44
C VAL A 3 -11.85 20.65 -8.46
N THR A 4 -12.85 19.86 -8.83
CA THR A 4 -13.17 18.62 -8.10
C THR A 4 -11.98 17.68 -8.28
N ARG A 5 -11.04 17.69 -7.32
CA ARG A 5 -9.95 16.73 -7.29
C ARG A 5 -10.53 15.39 -6.84
N PHE A 6 -10.64 14.44 -7.74
CA PHE A 6 -10.91 13.07 -7.36
C PHE A 6 -9.75 12.58 -6.49
N PRO A 7 -10.01 12.03 -5.28
CA PRO A 7 -8.94 11.55 -4.43
C PRO A 7 -8.23 10.39 -5.13
N LEU A 8 -6.97 10.63 -5.50
CA LEU A 8 -6.15 9.65 -6.17
C LEU A 8 -5.84 8.55 -5.15
N THR A 9 -6.31 7.33 -5.43
CA THR A 9 -6.06 6.16 -4.60
C THR A 9 -5.06 5.26 -5.32
N LEU A 10 -4.01 4.86 -4.62
CA LEU A 10 -3.03 3.90 -5.11
C LEU A 10 -3.30 2.54 -4.48
N ARG A 11 -3.51 1.50 -5.30
CA ARG A 11 -3.55 0.12 -4.82
C ARG A 11 -2.22 -0.55 -5.16
N VAL A 12 -1.53 -1.03 -4.13
CA VAL A 12 -0.26 -1.75 -4.28
C VAL A 12 -0.48 -3.20 -3.86
N THR A 13 0.16 -4.12 -4.57
CA THR A 13 0.19 -5.53 -4.20
C THR A 13 1.63 -5.90 -3.91
N VAL A 14 1.90 -6.32 -2.68
CA VAL A 14 3.23 -6.67 -2.18
C VAL A 14 3.24 -8.08 -1.63
N SER A 15 4.41 -8.69 -1.59
CA SER A 15 4.63 -9.97 -0.92
C SER A 15 5.71 -9.82 0.15
N GLY A 16 5.58 -10.57 1.24
CA GLY A 16 6.54 -10.57 2.35
C GLY A 16 6.47 -11.86 3.16
N ALA A 17 7.51 -12.14 3.93
CA ALA A 17 7.55 -13.27 4.85
C ALA A 17 6.76 -13.01 6.15
N ASN A 18 6.55 -11.74 6.49
CA ASN A 18 5.83 -11.31 7.69
C ASN A 18 5.05 -10.00 7.44
N PRO A 19 4.11 -9.63 8.34
CA PRO A 19 3.31 -8.42 8.19
C PRO A 19 4.11 -7.10 8.19
N ASP A 20 5.28 -7.06 8.83
CA ASP A 20 6.10 -5.85 8.89
C ASP A 20 6.79 -5.58 7.56
N GLU A 21 7.36 -6.61 6.92
CA GLU A 21 7.89 -6.53 5.55
C GLU A 21 6.82 -6.09 4.54
N ILE A 22 5.59 -6.63 4.66
CA ILE A 22 4.46 -6.19 3.84
C ILE A 22 4.22 -4.69 4.02
N ARG A 23 4.18 -4.22 5.27
CA ARG A 23 3.89 -2.81 5.57
C ARG A 23 4.98 -1.90 5.00
N GLU A 24 6.24 -2.26 5.19
CA GLU A 24 7.39 -1.50 4.70
C GLU A 24 7.38 -1.44 3.16
N ASN A 25 7.24 -2.59 2.49
CA ASN A 25 7.18 -2.66 1.03
C ASN A 25 6.00 -1.87 0.45
N ALA A 26 4.82 -1.96 1.08
CA ALA A 26 3.64 -1.25 0.63
C ALA A 26 3.79 0.27 0.80
N ARG A 27 4.37 0.71 1.93
CA ARG A 27 4.66 2.13 2.17
C ARG A 27 5.72 2.68 1.23
N ALA A 28 6.78 1.93 0.96
CA ALA A 28 7.82 2.33 0.02
C ALA A 28 7.23 2.62 -1.36
N GLN A 29 6.40 1.71 -1.90
CA GLN A 29 5.73 1.93 -3.19
C GLN A 29 4.77 3.14 -3.16
N ALA A 30 4.08 3.36 -2.04
CA ALA A 30 3.19 4.51 -1.91
C ALA A 30 3.96 5.84 -1.85
N HIS A 31 5.10 5.88 -1.18
CA HIS A 31 5.99 7.04 -1.15
C HIS A 31 6.67 7.29 -2.50
N ASP A 32 7.06 6.24 -3.22
CA ASP A 32 7.60 6.39 -4.58
C ASP A 32 6.59 7.04 -5.53
N PHE A 33 5.30 6.78 -5.34
CA PHE A 33 4.23 7.33 -6.17
C PHE A 33 3.77 8.73 -5.72
N PHE A 34 3.52 8.94 -4.43
CA PHE A 34 2.97 10.20 -3.92
C PHE A 34 4.02 11.23 -3.50
N GLY A 35 5.26 10.79 -3.31
CA GLY A 35 6.39 11.56 -2.79
C GLY A 35 6.85 11.07 -1.40
N PRO A 36 8.14 11.24 -1.07
CA PRO A 36 8.72 10.78 0.20
C PRO A 36 8.11 11.49 1.42
N ASP A 37 7.70 12.76 1.26
CA ASP A 37 7.08 13.57 2.32
C ASP A 37 5.54 13.51 2.29
N ALA A 38 4.94 12.65 1.45
CA ALA A 38 3.50 12.54 1.36
C ALA A 38 2.91 11.97 2.65
N GLU A 39 1.88 12.62 3.18
CA GLU A 39 1.09 12.06 4.26
C GLU A 39 0.09 11.06 3.67
N LEU A 40 0.18 9.81 4.09
CA LEU A 40 -0.56 8.68 3.52
C LEU A 40 -1.50 8.06 4.55
N ASP A 41 -2.71 7.77 4.11
CA ASP A 41 -3.70 7.02 4.88
C ASP A 41 -4.03 5.71 4.18
N VAL A 42 -4.24 4.65 4.96
CA VAL A 42 -4.56 3.31 4.46
C VAL A 42 -6.08 3.15 4.43
N ILE A 43 -6.64 3.04 3.22
CA ILE A 43 -8.07 2.85 3.01
C ILE A 43 -8.46 1.39 3.25
N SER A 44 -7.67 0.45 2.73
CA SER A 44 -7.91 -0.98 2.91
C SER A 44 -6.59 -1.76 2.86
N ALA A 45 -6.56 -2.90 3.55
CA ALA A 45 -5.45 -3.84 3.53
C ALA A 45 -6.02 -5.26 3.59
N GLU A 46 -5.79 -6.04 2.54
CA GLU A 46 -6.21 -7.43 2.42
C GLU A 46 -4.96 -8.28 2.29
N ALA A 47 -4.82 -9.33 3.10
CA ALA A 47 -3.67 -10.22 3.06
C ALA A 47 -4.11 -11.67 2.87
N GLU A 48 -3.43 -12.37 1.97
CA GLU A 48 -3.63 -13.76 1.62
C GLU A 48 -2.36 -14.54 1.95
N LEU A 49 -2.53 -15.73 2.53
CA LEU A 49 -1.44 -16.66 2.77
C LEU A 49 -1.14 -17.42 1.48
N LEU A 50 0.07 -17.27 0.95
CA LEU A 50 0.59 -18.11 -0.11
C LEU A 50 1.23 -19.34 0.54
N ALA A 51 0.58 -20.49 0.41
CA ALA A 51 1.12 -21.75 0.88
C ALA A 51 2.17 -22.30 -0.11
N GLU A 52 3.35 -22.61 0.44
CA GLU A 52 4.48 -23.42 -0.07
C GLU A 52 5.43 -22.83 -1.14
N PRO A 53 6.76 -23.13 -1.05
CA PRO A 53 7.47 -23.91 -0.01
C PRO A 53 7.93 -23.06 1.20
N VAL A 54 7.76 -21.74 1.16
CA VAL A 54 8.05 -20.82 2.29
C VAL A 54 6.77 -20.04 2.57
N THR A 55 6.32 -20.00 3.82
CA THR A 55 5.17 -19.19 4.22
C THR A 55 5.40 -17.75 3.79
N ARG A 56 4.64 -17.31 2.78
CA ARG A 56 4.65 -15.95 2.27
C ARG A 56 3.25 -15.40 2.34
N TYR A 57 3.18 -14.11 2.58
CA TYR A 57 1.94 -13.36 2.53
C TYR A 57 1.96 -12.53 1.27
N ARG A 58 0.81 -12.45 0.60
CA ARG A 58 0.55 -11.46 -0.43
C ARG A 58 -0.47 -10.49 0.13
N ALA A 59 -0.19 -9.20 0.09
CA ALA A 59 -1.12 -8.20 0.56
C ALA A 59 -1.43 -7.17 -0.53
N THR A 60 -2.68 -6.77 -0.62
CA THR A 60 -3.13 -5.64 -1.41
C THR A 60 -3.52 -4.51 -0.47
N VAL A 61 -2.81 -3.38 -0.57
CA VAL A 61 -3.02 -2.21 0.29
C VAL A 61 -3.43 -1.02 -0.58
N ALA A 62 -4.52 -0.35 -0.19
CA ALA A 62 -5.00 0.86 -0.84
C ALA A 62 -4.58 2.08 -0.01
N PHE A 63 -3.87 3.02 -0.63
CA PHE A 63 -3.43 4.27 -0.02
C PHE A 63 -4.14 5.46 -0.65
N ARG A 64 -4.43 6.47 0.17
CA ARG A 64 -4.74 7.81 -0.30
C ARG A 64 -3.74 8.79 0.30
N ARG A 65 -3.44 9.84 -0.46
CA ARG A 65 -2.75 11.01 0.08
C ARG A 65 -3.75 11.88 0.84
N VAL A 66 -3.37 12.34 2.04
CA VAL A 66 -4.21 13.21 2.88
C VAL A 66 -3.72 14.65 2.97
N ALA A 67 -2.43 14.91 2.70
CA ALA A 67 -1.83 16.26 2.60
C ALA A 67 -0.73 16.30 1.54
#